data_AF-A0A3A6TBZ2-F1
#
_entry.id   AF-A0A3A6TBZ2-F1
#
_cell.length_a   1.000
_cell.length_b   1.000
_cell.length_c   1.000
_cell.angle_alpha   90.00
_cell.angle_beta   90.00
_cell.angle_gamma   90.00
#
_symmetry.space_group_name_H-M   'P 1'
#
loop_
_entity.id
_entity.type
_entity.pdbx_description
1 polymer ?
#
loop_
_entity_poly.entity_id
_entity_poly.type
_entity_poly.pdbx_seq_one_letter_code
_entity_poly.pdbx_strand_id
1 'polypeptide(L)' 'MSIDTKKKEQLGNYFRDGVTDAAEPTTVNDHDFPSIGHGKLIPHGIYDLKNNEACLHLNTSSDTSELACDSIELWWNE' A
#
# COMPACT_ATOMS: atom_id res chain seq x y z
N MET A 1 8.30 -13.98 -13.10
CA MET A 1 7.57 -13.33 -11.99
C MET A 1 8.52 -12.91 -10.87
N SER A 2 8.42 -11.66 -10.43
CA SER A 2 9.08 -11.09 -9.25
C SER A 2 8.01 -10.44 -8.36
N ILE A 3 8.23 -10.43 -7.04
CA ILE A 3 7.36 -9.80 -6.04
C ILE A 3 8.20 -8.95 -5.10
N ASP A 4 7.68 -7.79 -4.71
CA ASP A 4 8.29 -6.92 -3.71
C ASP A 4 7.21 -6.06 -3.01
N THR A 5 7.38 -5.79 -1.71
CA THR A 5 6.69 -4.70 -1.01
C THR A 5 7.68 -3.57 -0.69
N LYS A 6 7.62 -2.47 -1.45
CA LYS A 6 8.50 -1.31 -1.25
C LYS A 6 8.00 -0.44 -0.10
N LYS A 7 7.18 0.55 -0.45
CA LYS A 7 6.75 1.59 0.48
C LYS A 7 5.45 1.16 1.13
N LYS A 8 5.50 0.98 2.45
CA LYS A 8 4.31 0.78 3.26
C LYS A 8 3.80 2.15 3.74
N GLU A 9 2.52 2.42 3.59
CA GLU A 9 1.93 3.74 3.80
C GLU A 9 1.14 3.79 5.10
N GLN A 10 1.38 4.78 5.98
CA GLN A 10 0.54 4.96 7.16
C GLN A 10 -0.82 5.51 6.73
N LEU A 11 -1.90 4.83 7.12
CA LEU A 11 -3.26 5.26 6.84
C LEU A 11 -3.74 6.16 7.97
N GLY A 12 -4.24 7.35 7.63
CA GLY A 12 -4.71 8.33 8.61
C GLY A 12 -4.74 9.74 8.02
N ASN A 13 -5.12 10.72 8.84
CA ASN A 13 -5.15 12.13 8.45
C ASN A 13 -3.77 12.77 8.61
N TYR A 14 -2.83 12.41 7.73
CA TYR A 14 -1.43 12.83 7.80
C TYR A 14 -1.06 13.75 6.65
N PHE A 15 -0.08 14.62 6.88
CA PHE A 15 0.49 15.46 5.84
C PHE A 15 1.18 14.62 4.76
N ARG A 16 0.86 14.95 3.51
CA ARG A 16 1.52 14.45 2.30
C ARG A 16 1.79 15.63 1.39
N ASP A 17 3.01 15.68 0.86
CA ASP A 17 3.38 16.72 -0.08
C ASP A 17 2.56 16.58 -1.37
N GLY A 18 2.04 17.71 -1.87
CA GLY A 18 1.15 17.73 -3.02
C GLY A 18 0.04 18.78 -2.92
N VAL A 19 -0.83 18.78 -3.93
CA VAL A 19 -1.99 19.67 -4.03
C VAL A 19 -3.23 18.80 -4.18
N THR A 20 -4.31 19.16 -3.47
CA THR A 20 -5.62 18.53 -3.62
C THR A 20 -6.53 19.48 -4.40
N ASP A 21 -7.49 18.93 -5.15
CA ASP A 21 -8.54 19.72 -5.82
C ASP A 21 -9.63 20.22 -4.84
N ALA A 22 -9.30 20.35 -3.55
CA ALA A 22 -10.22 20.83 -2.53
C ALA A 22 -10.36 22.36 -2.61
N ALA A 23 -11.58 22.87 -2.42
CA ALA A 23 -11.83 24.31 -2.40
C ALA A 23 -11.17 25.03 -1.20
N GLU A 24 -10.94 24.30 -0.11
CA GLU A 24 -10.36 24.80 1.14
C GLU A 24 -9.18 23.92 1.59
N PRO A 25 -8.22 24.47 2.36
CA PRO A 25 -7.10 23.71 2.88
C PRO A 25 -7.54 22.51 3.73
N THR A 26 -6.94 21.34 3.48
CA THR A 26 -7.16 20.15 4.31
C THR A 26 -6.35 20.24 5.59
N THR A 27 -7.02 20.23 6.74
CA THR A 27 -6.33 20.17 8.05
C THR A 27 -5.85 18.75 8.30
N VAL A 28 -4.54 18.58 8.45
CA VAL A 28 -3.86 17.30 8.59
C VAL A 28 -2.91 17.31 9.80
N ASN A 29 -2.58 16.14 10.33
CA ASN A 29 -1.52 16.00 11.32
C ASN A 29 -0.16 16.11 10.63
N ASP A 30 0.76 16.90 11.20
CA ASP A 30 2.12 17.06 10.70
C ASP A 30 3.02 15.84 10.99
N HIS A 31 2.66 15.04 12.00
CA HIS A 31 3.38 13.83 12.40
C HIS A 31 2.55 12.55 12.16
N ASP A 32 3.21 11.54 11.61
CA ASP A 32 2.64 10.22 11.31
C ASP A 32 2.67 9.26 12.53
N PHE A 33 2.07 9.65 13.66
CA PHE A 33 2.05 8.79 14.86
C PHE A 33 1.12 7.58 14.67
N PRO A 34 1.59 6.32 14.73
CA PRO A 34 0.74 5.15 14.47
C PRO A 34 -0.47 5.02 15.41
N SER A 35 -0.40 5.58 16.63
CA SER A 35 -1.46 5.52 17.63
C SER A 35 -2.72 6.30 17.26
N ILE A 36 -2.62 7.29 16.36
CA ILE A 36 -3.75 8.10 15.88
C ILE A 36 -4.16 7.75 14.45
N GLY A 37 -3.56 6.69 13.89
CA GLY A 37 -3.82 6.22 12.53
C GLY A 37 -4.83 5.07 12.47
N HIS A 38 -5.11 4.66 11.25
CA HIS A 38 -5.98 3.51 10.93
C HIS A 38 -5.17 2.27 10.53
N GLY A 39 -3.88 2.23 10.86
CA GLY A 39 -2.96 1.15 10.49
C GLY A 39 -2.08 1.51 9.30
N LYS A 40 -1.55 0.48 8.63
CA LYS A 40 -0.58 0.63 7.55
C LYS A 40 -1.03 -0.15 6.32
N LEU A 41 -0.92 0.45 5.16
CA LEU A 41 -1.05 -0.20 3.87
C LEU A 41 0.24 -0.93 3.52
N ILE A 42 0.13 -2.21 3.18
CA ILE A 42 1.19 -3.08 2.69
C ILE A 42 0.90 -3.40 1.21
N PRO A 43 1.62 -2.78 0.27
CA PRO A 43 1.43 -3.04 -1.16
C PRO A 43 2.39 -4.13 -1.64
N HIS A 44 1.88 -5.33 -1.91
CA HIS A 44 2.63 -6.37 -2.61
C HIS A 44 2.50 -6.16 -4.12
N GLY A 45 3.58 -5.71 -4.75
CA GLY A 45 3.63 -5.57 -6.20
C GLY A 45 4.20 -6.83 -6.83
N ILE A 46 3.49 -7.38 -7.82
CA ILE A 46 3.93 -8.54 -8.60
C ILE A 46 4.15 -8.07 -10.04
N TYR A 47 5.27 -8.48 -10.63
CA TYR A 47 5.57 -8.23 -12.03
C TYR A 47 5.96 -9.53 -12.73
N ASP A 48 5.21 -9.90 -13.78
CA ASP A 48 5.54 -11.01 -14.64
C ASP A 48 6.15 -10.56 -15.97
N LEU A 49 7.46 -10.78 -16.10
CA LEU A 49 8.24 -10.50 -17.29
C LEU A 49 7.77 -11.28 -18.53
N LYS A 50 7.17 -12.46 -18.34
CA LYS A 50 6.76 -13.31 -19.46
C LYS A 50 5.58 -12.70 -20.21
N ASN A 51 4.57 -12.25 -19.46
CA ASN A 51 3.36 -11.63 -20.01
C ASN A 51 3.46 -10.11 -20.11
N ASN A 52 4.48 -9.51 -19.49
CA ASN A 52 4.64 -8.06 -19.35
C ASN A 52 3.44 -7.43 -18.62
N GLU A 53 3.03 -8.08 -17.53
CA GLU A 53 1.87 -7.69 -16.71
C GLU A 53 2.32 -7.45 -15.26
N ALA A 54 1.62 -6.54 -14.58
CA ALA A 54 1.84 -6.24 -13.18
C ALA A 54 0.52 -6.16 -12.43
N CYS A 55 0.51 -6.61 -11.19
CA CYS A 55 -0.59 -6.38 -10.26
C CYS A 55 -0.06 -5.75 -8.95
N LEU A 56 -0.97 -5.12 -8.23
CA LEU A 56 -0.68 -4.51 -6.93
C LEU A 56 -1.77 -4.94 -5.96
N HIS A 57 -1.42 -5.78 -4.99
CA HIS A 57 -2.32 -6.20 -3.93
C HIS A 57 -2.14 -5.31 -2.72
N LEU A 58 -3.21 -4.59 -2.36
CA LEU A 58 -3.24 -3.61 -1.29
C LEU A 58 -3.84 -4.22 -0.02
N ASN A 59 -3.02 -4.38 1.02
CA ASN A 59 -3.42 -5.04 2.26
C ASN A 59 -3.29 -4.12 3.47
N THR A 60 -4.13 -4.29 4.49
CA THR A 60 -4.05 -3.56 5.78
C THR A 60 -3.60 -4.43 6.95
N SER A 61 -3.19 -5.68 6.67
CA SER A 61 -2.64 -6.60 7.66
C SER A 61 -1.13 -6.39 7.86
N SER A 62 -0.52 -7.20 8.71
CA SER A 62 0.93 -7.20 8.93
C SER A 62 1.68 -7.75 7.71
N ASP A 63 2.86 -7.19 7.42
CA ASP A 63 3.76 -7.73 6.42
C ASP A 63 4.41 -9.02 6.92
N THR A 64 3.84 -10.15 6.52
CA THR A 64 4.29 -11.50 6.85
C THR A 64 4.50 -12.31 5.58
N SER A 65 5.32 -13.36 5.66
CA SER A 65 5.49 -14.29 4.53
C SER A 65 4.18 -14.95 4.12
N GLU A 66 3.26 -15.16 5.06
CA GLU A 66 1.92 -15.69 4.79
C GLU A 66 1.13 -14.75 3.88
N LEU A 67 1.07 -13.46 4.22
CA LEU A 67 0.37 -12.47 3.40
C LEU A 67 1.01 -12.29 2.00
N ALA A 68 2.34 -12.44 1.91
CA ALA A 68 3.03 -12.45 0.62
C ALA A 68 2.64 -13.67 -0.22
N CYS A 69 2.54 -14.85 0.38
CA CYS A 69 2.06 -16.06 -0.28
C CYS A 69 0.60 -15.92 -0.74
N ASP A 70 -0.28 -15.34 0.08
CA ASP A 70 -1.68 -15.07 -0.30
C ASP A 70 -1.77 -14.17 -1.54
N SER A 71 -0.91 -13.14 -1.61
CA SER A 71 -0.85 -12.23 -2.77
C SER A 71 -0.40 -12.96 -4.04
N ILE A 72 0.58 -13.86 -3.90
CA ILE A 72 1.07 -14.71 -4.99
C ILE A 72 -0.03 -15.70 -5.46
N GLU A 73 -0.74 -16.33 -4.53
CA GLU A 73 -1.86 -17.23 -4.85
C GLU A 73 -2.98 -16.49 -5.56
N LEU A 74 -3.34 -15.29 -5.09
CA LEU A 74 -4.37 -14.46 -5.72
C LEU A 74 -4.00 -14.14 -7.17
N TRP A 75 -2.76 -13.72 -7.45
CA TRP A 75 -2.27 -13.48 -8.81
C TRP A 75 -2.41 -14.69 -9.73
N TRP A 76 -2.21 -15.91 -9.23
CA TRP A 76 -2.35 -17.12 -10.05
C TRP A 76 -3.80 -17.51 -10.34
N ASN A 77 -4.75 -16.98 -9.58
CA ASN A 77 -6.17 -17.26 -9.69
C ASN A 77 -6.97 -16.13 -10.37
N GLU A 78 -6.32 -15.01 -10.69
CA GLU A 78 -6.84 -13.91 -11.51
C GLU A 78 -6.82 -14.29 -13.01
#